data_AF-A0A520H1G4-F1
#
_entry.id   AF-A0A520H1G4-F1
#
_cell.length_a   1.000
_cell.length_b   1.000
_cell.length_c   1.000
_cell.angle_alpha   90.00
_cell.angle_beta   90.00
_cell.angle_gamma   90.00
#
_symmetry.space_group_name_H-M   'P 1'
#
loop_
_entity.id
_entity.type
_entity.pdbx_description
1 polymer ?
#
loop_
_entity_poly.entity_id
_entity_poly.type
_entity_poly.pdbx_seq_one_letter_code
_entity_poly.pdbx_strand_id
1 'polypeptide(L)'
;MALPSNAKLARPTWLPRWRRPTFASMRPAWRLPVPPRRVVLWSVVSSAPMTVVILVGAYLSHNLHAEISVGRERIEQTHQVLATLNQLFISLQDAETGQRGFVITGDDSYLTPYVQAVTALAPTLIRLRELTSESETQSIRIGRLGTLVDDKLAELGRTIVLRRTSGFRAAAADIATGVGKDLMDDVRREVDLVGTAERTLLQERQGIAQERERDVIRVGLLIALMSVCTRVGLALLLVRLRKRRAAANLKAALAAAKQMPRS
;
A
#
# COMPACT_ATOMS: atom_id res chain seq x y z
N MET A 1 -34.39 0.45 99.23
CA MET A 1 -34.82 -0.91 99.58
C MET A 1 -33.81 -1.88 99.00
N ALA A 2 -33.22 -2.72 99.84
CA ALA A 2 -31.99 -3.46 99.60
C ALA A 2 -32.25 -4.93 99.23
N LEU A 3 -31.42 -5.44 98.30
CA LEU A 3 -30.91 -6.83 98.12
C LEU A 3 -31.94 -7.95 97.80
N PRO A 4 -31.54 -9.17 97.34
CA PRO A 4 -30.18 -9.78 97.25
C PRO A 4 -29.85 -10.46 95.88
N SER A 5 -28.56 -10.64 95.51
CA SER A 5 -27.67 -11.81 95.66
C SER A 5 -27.81 -12.95 94.64
N ASN A 6 -26.65 -13.51 94.27
CA ASN A 6 -26.34 -14.73 93.48
C ASN A 6 -26.25 -14.50 91.95
N ALA A 7 -25.23 -14.94 91.22
CA ALA A 7 -24.30 -16.03 91.44
C ALA A 7 -22.93 -15.75 90.79
N LYS A 8 -21.85 -16.07 91.51
CA LYS A 8 -20.48 -16.13 90.96
C LYS A 8 -20.33 -17.42 90.15
N LEU A 9 -20.38 -17.32 88.83
CA LEU A 9 -19.92 -18.38 87.93
C LEU A 9 -18.40 -18.34 87.84
N ALA A 10 -17.74 -19.29 88.50
CA ALA A 10 -16.30 -19.51 88.39
C ALA A 10 -15.96 -19.96 86.96
N ARG A 11 -15.07 -19.22 86.30
CA ARG A 11 -14.58 -19.54 84.95
C ARG A 11 -13.49 -20.63 85.03
N PRO A 12 -13.53 -21.67 84.18
CA PRO A 12 -12.58 -22.77 84.24
C PRO A 12 -11.17 -22.33 83.78
N THR A 13 -10.15 -22.74 84.52
CA THR A 13 -8.76 -22.24 84.50
C THR A 13 -7.81 -22.90 83.48
N TRP A 14 -8.33 -23.45 82.37
CA TRP A 14 -7.53 -24.22 81.39
C TRP A 14 -7.57 -23.67 79.96
N LEU A 15 -7.97 -22.40 79.77
CA LEU A 15 -7.88 -21.72 78.47
C LEU A 15 -6.55 -20.96 78.33
N PRO A 16 -5.72 -21.25 77.32
CA PRO A 16 -4.52 -20.47 77.03
C PRO A 16 -4.87 -19.03 76.68
N ARG A 17 -4.15 -18.05 77.26
CA ARG A 17 -4.26 -16.63 76.90
C ARG A 17 -3.69 -16.42 75.49
N TRP A 18 -4.53 -16.48 74.47
CA TRP A 18 -4.19 -16.02 73.12
C TRP A 18 -3.92 -14.50 73.15
N ARG A 19 -2.65 -14.10 73.02
CA ARG A 19 -2.29 -12.70 72.77
C ARG A 19 -2.73 -12.35 71.35
N ARG A 20 -3.56 -11.31 71.20
CA ARG A 20 -3.89 -10.75 69.88
C ARG A 20 -2.60 -10.21 69.25
N PRO A 21 -2.18 -10.66 68.05
CA PRO A 21 -1.04 -10.07 67.37
C PRO A 21 -1.40 -8.64 66.95
N THR A 22 -0.63 -7.68 67.42
CA THR A 22 -0.70 -6.28 66.98
C THR A 22 -0.27 -6.19 65.52
N PHE A 23 -1.21 -5.85 64.63
CA PHE A 23 -0.98 -5.52 63.21
C PHE A 23 -0.23 -4.17 63.05
N ALA A 24 0.92 -4.03 63.69
CA ALA A 24 1.78 -2.86 63.57
C ALA A 24 3.08 -3.30 62.89
N SER A 25 3.09 -3.26 61.54
CA SER A 25 4.25 -3.18 60.63
C SER A 25 4.19 -4.03 59.35
N MET A 26 3.04 -4.12 58.66
CA MET A 26 3.08 -4.49 57.24
C MET A 26 3.42 -3.24 56.41
N ARG A 27 4.72 -3.03 56.14
CA ARG A 27 5.16 -2.06 55.13
C ARG A 27 4.82 -2.63 53.73
N PRO A 28 4.24 -1.84 52.81
CA PRO A 28 3.86 -2.34 51.49
C PRO A 28 5.11 -2.73 50.68
N ALA A 29 5.18 -4.00 50.27
CA ALA A 29 6.33 -4.63 49.62
C ALA A 29 6.49 -4.31 48.12
N TRP A 30 5.84 -3.26 47.60
CA TRP A 30 5.85 -2.91 46.17
C TRP A 30 7.02 -2.01 45.73
N ARG A 31 8.03 -1.80 46.59
CA ARG A 31 9.23 -1.06 46.20
C ARG A 31 10.13 -1.97 45.37
N LEU A 32 9.87 -2.03 44.06
CA LEU A 32 10.78 -2.65 43.10
C LEU A 32 12.18 -2.01 43.28
N PRO A 33 13.25 -2.80 43.40
CA PRO A 33 14.60 -2.27 43.54
C PRO A 33 14.95 -1.44 42.31
N VAL A 34 15.25 -0.16 42.51
CA VAL A 34 15.72 0.72 41.42
C VAL A 34 17.05 0.18 40.90
N PRO A 35 17.18 -0.14 39.60
CA PRO A 35 18.43 -0.65 39.06
C PRO A 35 19.54 0.40 39.23
N PRO A 36 20.80 -0.03 39.45
CA PRO A 36 21.90 0.90 39.66
C PRO A 36 22.06 1.83 38.45
N ARG A 37 22.35 3.12 38.68
CA ARG A 37 22.47 4.17 37.64
C ARG A 37 23.28 3.77 36.41
N ARG A 38 24.31 2.93 36.59
CA ARG A 38 25.10 2.38 35.49
C ARG A 38 24.25 1.52 34.54
N VAL A 39 23.44 0.59 35.05
CA VAL A 39 22.60 -0.31 34.22
C VAL A 39 21.60 0.47 33.39
N VAL A 40 20.98 1.50 33.97
CA VAL A 40 20.07 2.42 33.26
C VAL A 40 20.81 3.19 32.15
N LEU A 41 22.01 3.69 32.43
CA LEU A 41 22.84 4.38 31.44
C LEU A 41 23.22 3.43 30.27
N TRP A 42 23.55 2.17 30.56
CA TRP A 42 23.88 1.15 29.56
C TRP A 42 22.68 0.76 28.69
N SER A 43 21.47 0.66 29.26
CA SER A 43 20.26 0.40 28.48
C SER A 43 19.92 1.55 27.52
N VAL A 44 20.13 2.80 27.93
CA VAL A 44 19.87 3.99 27.11
C VAL A 44 20.88 4.12 25.97
N VAL A 45 22.16 3.85 26.24
CA VAL A 45 23.21 3.86 25.20
C VAL A 45 22.99 2.74 24.17
N SER A 46 22.45 1.60 24.59
CA SER A 46 22.14 0.49 23.68
C SER A 46 20.89 0.72 22.83
N SER A 47 19.93 1.54 23.27
CA SER A 47 18.72 1.85 22.51
C SER A 47 18.92 2.96 21.48
N ALA A 48 19.87 3.88 21.71
CA ALA A 48 20.19 4.98 20.82
C ALA A 48 20.36 4.61 19.32
N PRO A 49 21.13 3.56 18.94
CA PRO A 49 21.24 3.16 17.54
C PRO A 49 19.93 2.58 16.98
N MET A 50 19.10 1.94 17.80
CA MET A 50 17.79 1.43 17.36
C MET A 50 16.84 2.58 17.05
N THR A 51 16.81 3.61 17.89
CA THR A 51 16.00 4.82 17.64
C THR A 51 16.47 5.55 16.39
N VAL A 52 17.78 5.65 16.13
CA VAL A 52 18.28 6.25 14.88
C VAL A 52 17.86 5.44 13.66
N VAL A 53 17.93 4.10 13.73
CA VAL A 53 17.44 3.21 12.65
C VAL A 53 15.94 3.42 12.40
N ILE A 54 15.13 3.50 13.45
CA ILE A 54 13.68 3.70 13.34
C ILE A 54 13.38 5.10 12.76
N LEU A 55 14.06 6.15 13.21
CA LEU A 55 13.85 7.51 12.73
C LEU A 55 14.30 7.70 11.28
N VAL A 56 15.45 7.13 10.90
CA VAL A 56 15.93 7.14 9.51
C VAL A 56 14.99 6.30 8.64
N GLY A 57 14.55 5.13 9.10
CA GLY A 57 13.57 4.31 8.41
C GLY A 57 12.23 5.04 8.21
N ALA A 58 11.74 5.72 9.23
CA ALA A 58 10.51 6.52 9.17
C ALA A 58 10.66 7.73 8.22
N TYR A 59 11.80 8.42 8.26
CA TYR A 59 12.10 9.54 7.35
C TYR A 59 12.19 9.09 5.89
N LEU A 60 12.91 7.99 5.62
CA LEU A 60 13.01 7.42 4.28
C LEU A 60 11.65 6.95 3.78
N SER A 61 10.86 6.29 4.64
CA SER A 61 9.50 5.85 4.33
C SER A 61 8.59 7.04 4.00
N HIS A 62 8.66 8.12 4.77
CA HIS A 62 7.81 9.29 4.57
C HIS A 62 8.12 10.02 3.26
N ASN A 63 9.40 10.27 2.97
CA ASN A 63 9.80 10.94 1.72
C ASN A 63 9.49 10.11 0.49
N LEU A 64 9.62 8.78 0.59
CA LEU A 64 9.27 7.91 -0.53
C LEU A 64 7.79 7.74 -0.75
N HIS A 65 6.96 7.81 0.30
CA HIS A 65 5.52 7.72 0.12
C HIS A 65 4.99 8.81 -0.83
N ALA A 66 5.57 10.02 -0.79
CA ALA A 66 5.17 11.13 -1.65
C ALA A 66 5.58 10.94 -3.13
N GLU A 67 6.77 10.39 -3.42
CA GLU A 67 7.16 10.11 -4.81
C GLU A 67 6.50 8.84 -5.36
N ILE A 68 6.33 7.81 -4.52
CA ILE A 68 5.60 6.59 -4.89
C ILE A 68 4.13 6.91 -5.17
N SER A 69 3.49 7.82 -4.42
CA SER A 69 2.10 8.18 -4.67
C SER A 69 1.89 8.84 -6.03
N VAL A 70 2.79 9.73 -6.45
CA VAL A 70 2.73 10.36 -7.79
C VAL A 70 2.97 9.33 -8.90
N GLY A 71 3.93 8.42 -8.71
CA GLY A 71 4.17 7.32 -9.64
C GLY A 71 2.97 6.38 -9.76
N ARG A 72 2.32 6.07 -8.63
CA ARG A 72 1.10 5.24 -8.58
C ARG A 72 -0.08 5.90 -9.28
N GLU A 73 -0.30 7.20 -9.06
CA GLU A 73 -1.37 7.95 -9.71
C GLU A 73 -1.21 7.95 -11.23
N ARG A 74 0.01 8.16 -11.74
CA ARG A 74 0.30 8.08 -13.18
C ARG A 74 0.13 6.69 -13.77
N ILE A 75 0.48 5.65 -13.02
CA ILE A 75 0.25 4.24 -13.42
C ILE A 75 -1.26 3.97 -13.49
N GLU A 76 -2.01 4.40 -12.49
CA GLU A 76 -3.46 4.27 -12.43
C GLU A 76 -4.14 5.03 -13.58
N GLN A 77 -3.73 6.26 -13.85
CA GLN A 77 -4.20 7.04 -15.00
C GLN A 77 -3.98 6.30 -16.32
N THR A 78 -2.79 5.73 -16.55
CA THR A 78 -2.52 4.93 -17.76
C THR A 78 -3.44 3.71 -17.85
N HIS A 79 -3.69 3.00 -16.75
CA HIS A 79 -4.67 1.91 -16.74
C HIS A 79 -6.07 2.39 -17.06
N GLN A 80 -6.49 3.56 -16.55
CA GLN A 80 -7.78 4.16 -16.87
C GLN A 80 -7.87 4.55 -18.35
N VAL A 81 -6.82 5.12 -18.95
CA VAL A 81 -6.79 5.42 -20.39
C VAL A 81 -6.96 4.15 -21.20
N LEU A 82 -6.19 3.10 -20.92
CA LEU A 82 -6.27 1.81 -21.64
C LEU A 82 -7.65 1.15 -21.50
N ALA A 83 -8.23 1.17 -20.29
CA ALA A 83 -9.56 0.61 -20.04
C ALA A 83 -10.64 1.39 -20.78
N THR A 84 -10.60 2.72 -20.72
CA THR A 84 -11.57 3.61 -21.37
C THR A 84 -11.47 3.50 -22.90
N LEU A 85 -10.25 3.39 -23.44
CA LEU A 85 -10.00 3.19 -24.87
C LEU A 85 -10.55 1.84 -25.35
N ASN A 86 -10.36 0.78 -24.58
CA ASN A 86 -10.90 -0.54 -24.88
C ASN A 86 -12.45 -0.56 -24.81
N GLN A 87 -13.03 0.12 -23.82
CA GLN A 87 -14.49 0.26 -23.70
C GLN A 87 -15.09 1.01 -24.90
N LEU A 88 -14.43 2.08 -25.37
CA LEU A 88 -14.83 2.79 -26.59
C LEU A 88 -14.82 1.85 -27.80
N PHE A 89 -13.75 1.10 -27.97
CA PHE A 89 -13.59 0.19 -29.10
C PHE A 89 -14.66 -0.92 -29.11
N ILE A 90 -14.91 -1.55 -27.95
CA ILE A 90 -15.95 -2.57 -27.79
C ILE A 90 -17.33 -1.98 -28.10
N SER A 91 -17.65 -0.78 -27.57
CA SER A 91 -18.95 -0.14 -27.80
C SER A 91 -19.18 0.13 -29.29
N LEU A 92 -18.16 0.58 -30.01
CA LEU A 92 -18.28 0.81 -31.46
C LEU A 92 -18.43 -0.51 -32.24
N GLN A 93 -17.74 -1.56 -31.83
CA GLN A 93 -17.88 -2.89 -32.42
C GLN A 93 -19.27 -3.49 -32.18
N ASP A 94 -19.84 -3.29 -30.98
CA ASP A 94 -21.20 -3.70 -30.65
C ASP A 94 -22.22 -2.93 -31.50
N ALA A 95 -22.00 -1.64 -31.75
CA ALA A 95 -22.82 -0.84 -32.65
C ALA A 95 -22.84 -1.40 -34.07
N GLU A 96 -21.66 -1.71 -34.62
CA GLU A 96 -21.53 -2.32 -35.95
C GLU A 96 -22.18 -3.70 -36.00
N THR A 97 -22.00 -4.51 -34.95
CA THR A 97 -22.57 -5.87 -34.87
C THR A 97 -24.10 -5.82 -34.83
N GLY A 98 -24.67 -4.94 -34.00
CA GLY A 98 -26.12 -4.73 -33.93
C GLY A 98 -26.70 -4.20 -35.24
N GLN A 99 -26.02 -3.24 -35.87
CA GLN A 99 -26.41 -2.72 -37.18
C GLN A 99 -26.43 -3.83 -38.25
N ARG A 100 -25.40 -4.66 -38.33
CA ARG A 100 -25.34 -5.78 -39.29
C ARG A 100 -26.45 -6.80 -39.04
N GLY A 101 -26.72 -7.12 -37.77
CA GLY A 101 -27.83 -7.99 -37.37
C GLY A 101 -29.18 -7.46 -37.86
N PHE A 102 -29.43 -6.16 -37.68
CA PHE A 102 -30.64 -5.50 -38.19
C PHE A 102 -30.70 -5.50 -39.72
N VAL A 103 -29.59 -5.23 -40.40
CA VAL A 103 -29.58 -5.26 -41.88
C VAL A 103 -29.95 -6.65 -42.39
N ILE A 104 -29.36 -7.70 -41.82
CA ILE A 104 -29.59 -9.10 -42.23
C ILE A 104 -31.03 -9.53 -41.93
N THR A 105 -31.51 -9.29 -40.71
CA THR A 105 -32.80 -9.86 -40.23
C THR A 105 -33.98 -8.94 -40.49
N GLY A 106 -33.79 -7.63 -40.48
CA GLY A 106 -34.85 -6.63 -40.44
C GLY A 106 -35.52 -6.47 -39.07
N ASP A 107 -35.05 -7.17 -38.03
CA ASP A 107 -35.62 -7.10 -36.68
C ASP A 107 -34.93 -5.99 -35.86
N ASP A 108 -35.71 -5.00 -35.43
CA ASP A 108 -35.25 -3.86 -34.63
C ASP A 108 -34.63 -4.28 -33.29
N SER A 109 -34.90 -5.49 -32.78
CA SER A 109 -34.28 -5.99 -31.54
C SER A 109 -32.74 -6.00 -31.60
N TYR A 110 -32.18 -6.25 -32.80
CA TYR A 110 -30.74 -6.20 -33.06
C TYR A 110 -30.14 -4.80 -32.98
N LEU A 111 -30.94 -3.72 -32.97
CA LEU A 111 -30.45 -2.35 -32.82
C LEU A 111 -30.18 -1.96 -31.36
N THR A 112 -30.50 -2.82 -30.40
CA THR A 112 -30.26 -2.56 -28.97
C THR A 112 -28.78 -2.20 -28.68
N PRO A 113 -27.77 -2.96 -29.16
CA PRO A 113 -26.35 -2.61 -28.98
C PRO A 113 -25.95 -1.29 -29.67
N TYR A 114 -26.52 -0.97 -30.84
CA TYR A 114 -26.28 0.30 -31.52
C TYR A 114 -26.77 1.50 -30.69
N VAL A 115 -27.99 1.42 -30.15
CA VAL A 115 -28.55 2.50 -29.32
C VAL A 115 -27.72 2.68 -28.05
N GLN A 116 -27.33 1.59 -27.39
CA GLN A 116 -26.47 1.64 -26.20
C GLN A 116 -25.11 2.28 -26.51
N ALA A 117 -24.48 1.88 -27.62
CA ALA A 117 -23.20 2.43 -28.03
C ALA A 117 -23.26 3.95 -28.30
N VAL A 118 -24.29 4.43 -29.01
CA VAL A 118 -24.48 5.87 -29.27
C VAL A 118 -24.56 6.65 -27.95
N THR A 119 -25.22 6.11 -26.93
CA THR A 119 -25.29 6.76 -25.61
C THR A 119 -23.99 6.70 -24.81
N ALA A 120 -23.18 5.66 -25.00
CA ALA A 120 -21.95 5.41 -24.24
C ALA A 120 -20.70 6.07 -24.86
N LEU A 121 -20.64 6.22 -26.19
CA LEU A 121 -19.42 6.66 -26.89
C LEU A 121 -19.05 8.12 -26.59
N ALA A 122 -20.03 9.03 -26.57
CA ALA A 122 -19.80 10.44 -26.28
C ALA A 122 -19.17 10.69 -24.89
N PRO A 123 -19.72 10.19 -23.77
CA PRO A 123 -19.09 10.35 -22.46
C PRO A 123 -17.74 9.62 -22.37
N THR A 124 -17.57 8.49 -23.05
CA THR A 124 -16.29 7.76 -23.09
C THR A 124 -15.20 8.58 -23.79
N LEU A 125 -15.52 9.28 -24.89
CA LEU A 125 -14.59 10.20 -25.57
C LEU A 125 -14.24 11.42 -24.71
N ILE A 126 -15.22 11.98 -23.99
CA ILE A 126 -14.96 13.08 -23.04
C ILE A 126 -14.00 12.61 -21.95
N ARG A 127 -14.24 11.43 -21.37
CA ARG A 127 -13.36 10.86 -20.34
C ARG A 127 -11.95 10.62 -20.85
N LEU A 128 -11.78 10.14 -22.09
CA LEU A 128 -10.46 10.00 -22.70
C LEU A 128 -9.75 11.35 -22.82
N ARG A 129 -10.45 12.40 -23.28
CA ARG A 129 -9.86 13.75 -23.39
C ARG A 129 -9.42 14.30 -22.04
N GLU A 130 -10.19 14.07 -20.98
CA GLU A 130 -9.82 14.47 -19.61
C GLU A 130 -8.55 13.76 -19.15
N LEU A 131 -8.51 12.42 -19.30
CA LEU A 131 -7.39 11.59 -18.86
C LEU A 131 -6.10 11.88 -19.65
N THR A 132 -6.21 12.34 -20.89
CA THR A 132 -5.05 12.63 -21.76
C THR A 132 -4.74 14.12 -21.88
N SER A 133 -5.36 14.98 -21.05
CA SER A 133 -5.28 16.44 -21.18
C SER A 133 -3.86 17.01 -20.97
N GLU A 134 -3.01 16.31 -20.21
CA GLU A 134 -1.62 16.72 -19.96
C GLU A 134 -0.67 16.45 -21.14
N SER A 135 -1.08 15.60 -22.09
CA SER A 135 -0.25 15.23 -23.25
C SER A 135 -0.85 15.77 -24.53
N GLU A 136 -0.22 16.78 -25.11
CA GLU A 136 -0.64 17.38 -26.38
C GLU A 136 -0.74 16.34 -27.50
N THR A 137 0.26 15.46 -27.61
CA THR A 137 0.27 14.38 -28.60
C THR A 137 -0.91 13.43 -28.44
N GLN A 138 -1.28 13.08 -27.20
CA GLN A 138 -2.43 12.21 -26.98
C GLN A 138 -3.75 12.94 -27.19
N SER A 139 -3.86 14.19 -26.74
CA SER A 139 -5.04 15.01 -26.99
C SER A 139 -5.38 15.11 -28.48
N ILE A 140 -4.36 15.30 -29.34
CA ILE A 140 -4.52 15.27 -30.81
C ILE A 140 -5.04 13.91 -31.29
N ARG A 141 -4.47 12.80 -30.81
CA ARG A 141 -4.90 11.44 -31.18
C ARG A 141 -6.32 11.13 -30.75
N ILE A 142 -6.71 11.50 -29.53
CA ILE A 142 -8.09 11.35 -29.03
C ILE A 142 -9.05 12.25 -29.82
N GLY A 143 -8.61 13.43 -30.25
CA GLY A 143 -9.35 14.28 -31.19
C GLY A 143 -9.65 13.56 -32.50
N ARG A 144 -8.62 13.00 -33.14
CA ARG A 144 -8.75 12.21 -34.38
C ARG A 144 -9.63 10.98 -34.21
N LEU A 145 -9.45 10.24 -33.10
CA LEU A 145 -10.28 9.08 -32.78
C LEU A 145 -11.75 9.48 -32.64
N GLY A 146 -12.04 10.64 -32.03
CA GLY A 146 -13.39 11.19 -31.95
C GLY A 146 -14.02 11.40 -33.32
N THR A 147 -13.30 12.04 -34.25
CA THR A 147 -13.79 12.23 -35.63
C THR A 147 -14.07 10.90 -36.32
N LEU A 148 -13.18 9.91 -36.20
CA LEU A 148 -13.38 8.58 -36.79
C LEU A 148 -14.59 7.85 -36.20
N VAL A 149 -14.83 7.99 -34.89
CA VAL A 149 -16.02 7.42 -34.22
C VAL A 149 -17.29 8.09 -34.73
N ASP A 150 -17.30 9.42 -34.85
CA ASP A 150 -18.46 10.17 -35.37
C ASP A 150 -18.77 9.78 -36.82
N ASP A 151 -17.75 9.71 -37.67
CA ASP A 151 -17.88 9.27 -39.07
C ASP A 151 -18.42 7.84 -39.15
N LYS A 152 -17.94 6.94 -38.27
CA LYS A 152 -18.40 5.56 -38.22
C LYS A 152 -19.86 5.47 -37.77
N LEU A 153 -20.26 6.23 -36.75
CA LEU A 153 -21.67 6.26 -36.30
C LEU A 153 -22.59 6.83 -37.39
N ALA A 154 -22.16 7.86 -38.11
CA ALA A 154 -22.90 8.43 -39.23
C ALA A 154 -23.08 7.40 -40.36
N GLU A 155 -22.03 6.63 -40.68
CA GLU A 155 -22.09 5.53 -41.65
C GLU A 155 -23.10 4.45 -41.22
N LEU A 156 -23.00 3.95 -39.99
CA LEU A 156 -23.93 2.94 -39.46
C LEU A 156 -25.38 3.43 -39.48
N GLY A 157 -25.62 4.67 -39.04
CA GLY A 157 -26.95 5.28 -39.03
C GLY A 157 -27.55 5.40 -40.43
N ARG A 158 -26.74 5.80 -41.41
CA ARG A 158 -27.17 5.89 -42.82
C ARG A 158 -27.57 4.53 -43.38
N THR A 159 -26.82 3.47 -43.09
CA THR A 159 -27.18 2.12 -43.54
C THR A 159 -28.45 1.59 -42.87
N ILE A 160 -28.67 1.91 -41.59
CA ILE A 160 -29.93 1.59 -40.88
C ILE A 160 -31.12 2.28 -41.56
N VAL A 161 -30.98 3.57 -41.89
CA VAL A 161 -32.01 4.33 -42.61
C VAL A 161 -32.30 3.69 -43.97
N LEU A 162 -31.27 3.37 -44.76
CA LEU A 162 -31.42 2.69 -46.04
C LEU A 162 -32.15 1.35 -45.91
N ARG A 163 -31.86 0.58 -44.87
CA ARG A 163 -32.54 -0.70 -44.62
C ARG A 163 -34.03 -0.51 -44.36
N ARG A 164 -34.43 0.56 -43.66
CA ARG A 164 -35.81 0.90 -43.32
C ARG A 164 -36.59 1.48 -44.51
N THR A 165 -35.97 2.33 -45.32
CA THR A 165 -36.66 3.06 -46.40
C THR A 165 -36.60 2.35 -47.75
N SER A 166 -35.48 1.69 -48.05
CA SER A 166 -35.17 1.13 -49.38
C SER A 166 -34.91 -0.38 -49.35
N GLY A 167 -35.02 -1.02 -48.18
CA GLY A 167 -34.92 -2.46 -48.01
C GLY A 167 -33.49 -3.01 -48.02
N PHE A 168 -33.38 -4.35 -47.93
CA PHE A 168 -32.11 -5.05 -47.76
C PHE A 168 -31.09 -4.79 -48.87
N ARG A 169 -31.51 -4.82 -50.15
CA ARG A 169 -30.59 -4.65 -51.28
C ARG A 169 -29.88 -3.29 -51.27
N ALA A 170 -30.58 -2.22 -50.89
CA ALA A 170 -29.99 -0.89 -50.79
C ALA A 170 -28.97 -0.81 -49.64
N ALA A 171 -29.31 -1.35 -48.46
CA ALA A 171 -28.38 -1.41 -47.33
C ALA A 171 -27.17 -2.31 -47.60
N ALA A 172 -27.36 -3.43 -48.29
CA ALA A 172 -26.27 -4.34 -48.66
C ALA A 172 -25.33 -3.70 -49.70
N ALA A 173 -25.86 -2.98 -50.69
CA ALA A 173 -25.06 -2.23 -51.65
C ALA A 173 -24.23 -1.13 -50.96
N ASP A 174 -24.81 -0.51 -49.93
CA ASP A 174 -24.10 0.48 -49.12
C ASP A 174 -22.94 -0.11 -48.32
N ILE A 175 -23.15 -1.22 -47.62
CA ILE A 175 -22.07 -1.94 -46.92
C ILE A 175 -20.98 -2.40 -47.91
N ALA A 176 -21.38 -2.83 -49.11
CA ALA A 176 -20.46 -3.29 -50.15
C ALA A 176 -19.54 -2.19 -50.70
N THR A 177 -19.80 -0.91 -50.41
CA THR A 177 -18.89 0.20 -50.77
C THR A 177 -17.54 0.11 -50.06
N GLY A 178 -17.45 -0.61 -48.93
CA GLY A 178 -16.23 -0.74 -48.14
C GLY A 178 -15.95 0.41 -47.17
N VAL A 179 -16.68 1.53 -47.26
CA VAL A 179 -16.47 2.72 -46.41
C VAL A 179 -16.53 2.37 -44.92
N GLY A 180 -17.53 1.58 -44.50
CA GLY A 180 -17.64 1.15 -43.11
C GLY A 180 -16.47 0.28 -42.62
N LYS A 181 -15.84 -0.50 -43.51
CA LYS A 181 -14.65 -1.29 -43.19
C LYS A 181 -13.43 -0.39 -43.03
N ASP A 182 -13.23 0.53 -43.97
CA ASP A 182 -12.08 1.44 -43.96
C ASP A 182 -12.09 2.32 -42.71
N LEU A 183 -13.26 2.86 -42.33
CA LEU A 183 -13.43 3.61 -41.07
C LEU A 183 -13.08 2.76 -39.85
N MET A 184 -13.51 1.50 -39.78
CA MET A 184 -13.16 0.64 -38.65
C MET A 184 -11.70 0.23 -38.61
N ASP A 185 -11.06 0.07 -39.77
CA ASP A 185 -9.61 -0.20 -39.84
C ASP A 185 -8.80 1.03 -39.40
N ASP A 186 -9.27 2.24 -39.72
CA ASP A 186 -8.69 3.49 -39.21
C ASP A 186 -8.90 3.65 -37.70
N VAL A 187 -10.08 3.33 -37.16
CA VAL A 187 -10.33 3.31 -35.71
C VAL A 187 -9.41 2.30 -35.01
N ARG A 188 -9.31 1.07 -35.52
CA ARG A 188 -8.40 0.04 -34.98
C ARG A 188 -6.97 0.56 -34.92
N ARG A 189 -6.50 1.18 -36.00
CA ARG A 189 -5.15 1.72 -36.09
C ARG A 189 -4.90 2.82 -35.06
N GLU A 190 -5.83 3.76 -34.89
CA GLU A 190 -5.67 4.82 -33.88
C GLU A 190 -5.76 4.28 -32.44
N VAL A 191 -6.67 3.33 -32.17
CA VAL A 191 -6.73 2.63 -30.88
C VAL A 191 -5.41 1.92 -30.57
N ASP A 192 -4.83 1.22 -31.55
CA ASP A 192 -3.56 0.52 -31.37
C ASP A 192 -2.39 1.50 -31.15
N LEU A 193 -2.36 2.62 -31.85
CA LEU A 193 -1.34 3.65 -31.69
C LEU A 193 -1.40 4.28 -30.29
N VAL A 194 -2.59 4.66 -29.82
CA VAL A 194 -2.78 5.21 -28.47
C VAL A 194 -2.46 4.14 -27.42
N GLY A 195 -2.96 2.92 -27.58
CA GLY A 195 -2.73 1.83 -26.65
C GLY A 195 -1.26 1.41 -26.55
N THR A 196 -0.52 1.43 -27.65
CA THR A 196 0.91 1.11 -27.66
C THR A 196 1.72 2.21 -26.99
N ALA A 197 1.39 3.49 -27.25
CA ALA A 197 2.04 4.62 -26.57
C ALA A 197 1.84 4.55 -25.05
N GLU A 198 0.61 4.29 -24.59
CA GLU A 198 0.30 4.14 -23.16
C GLU A 198 1.00 2.94 -22.52
N ARG A 199 1.02 1.77 -23.18
CA ARG A 199 1.73 0.59 -22.65
C ARG A 199 3.23 0.82 -22.54
N THR A 200 3.82 1.56 -23.48
CA THR A 200 5.24 1.92 -23.43
C THR A 200 5.52 2.84 -22.24
N LEU A 201 4.70 3.88 -22.05
CA LEU A 201 4.79 4.77 -20.89
C LEU A 201 4.58 4.01 -19.57
N LEU A 202 3.66 3.05 -19.54
CA LEU A 202 3.41 2.20 -18.38
C LEU A 202 4.65 1.39 -18.01
N GLN A 203 5.28 0.75 -18.98
CA GLN A 203 6.49 -0.05 -18.76
C GLN A 203 7.65 0.79 -18.23
N GLU A 204 7.84 1.99 -18.77
CA GLU A 204 8.85 2.94 -18.29
C GLU A 204 8.57 3.35 -16.83
N ARG A 205 7.32 3.73 -16.52
CA ARG A 205 6.89 4.12 -15.16
C ARG A 205 7.04 2.96 -14.17
N GLN A 206 6.71 1.74 -14.58
CA GLN A 206 6.86 0.54 -13.74
C GLN A 206 8.33 0.18 -13.51
N GLY A 207 9.20 0.31 -14.51
CA GLY A 207 10.64 0.08 -14.38
C GLY A 207 11.26 1.03 -13.34
N ILE A 208 10.96 2.33 -13.45
CA ILE A 208 11.42 3.34 -12.49
C ILE A 208 10.89 3.05 -11.08
N ALA A 209 9.63 2.63 -10.94
CA ALA A 209 9.05 2.29 -9.64
C ALA A 209 9.74 1.06 -9.00
N GLN A 210 10.04 0.03 -9.79
CA GLN A 210 10.71 -1.19 -9.31
C GLN A 210 12.17 -0.95 -8.90
N GLU A 211 12.90 -0.11 -9.65
CA GLU A 211 14.28 0.25 -9.28
C GLU A 211 14.32 0.98 -7.94
N ARG A 212 13.41 1.93 -7.73
CA ARG A 212 13.29 2.67 -6.47
C ARG A 212 12.91 1.77 -5.30
N GLU A 213 12.00 0.83 -5.48
CA GLU A 213 11.64 -0.14 -4.44
C GLU A 213 12.87 -0.99 -4.01
N ARG A 214 13.69 -1.41 -4.97
CA ARG A 214 14.92 -2.16 -4.68
C ARG A 214 15.93 -1.33 -3.88
N ASP A 215 16.10 -0.05 -4.21
CA ASP A 215 17.03 0.82 -3.48
C ASP A 215 16.62 1.04 -2.02
N VAL A 216 15.31 1.11 -1.74
CA VAL A 216 14.80 1.19 -0.37
C VAL A 216 15.16 -0.05 0.43
N ILE A 217 14.91 -1.22 -0.15
CA ILE A 217 15.19 -2.49 0.51
C ILE A 217 16.71 -2.61 0.75
N ARG A 218 17.55 -2.22 -0.21
CA ARG A 218 19.02 -2.22 -0.05
C ARG A 218 19.47 -1.28 1.07
N VAL A 219 19.02 -0.04 1.07
CA VAL A 219 19.38 0.95 2.11
C VAL A 219 18.87 0.48 3.48
N GLY A 220 17.65 -0.04 3.55
CA GLY A 220 17.08 -0.63 4.77
C GLY A 220 17.92 -1.80 5.30
N LEU A 221 18.37 -2.71 4.42
CA LEU A 221 19.24 -3.82 4.78
C LEU A 221 20.61 -3.35 5.27
N LEU A 222 21.23 -2.35 4.63
CA LEU A 222 22.50 -1.77 5.07
C LEU A 222 22.38 -1.13 6.45
N ILE A 223 21.31 -0.38 6.70
CA ILE A 223 21.03 0.23 8.00
C ILE A 223 20.82 -0.86 9.07
N ALA A 224 20.04 -1.90 8.75
CA ALA A 224 19.82 -3.03 9.65
C ALA A 224 21.13 -3.73 10.00
N LEU A 225 21.99 -4.00 9.01
CA LEU A 225 23.31 -4.60 9.17
C LEU A 225 24.22 -3.73 10.05
N MET A 226 24.28 -2.42 9.79
CA MET A 226 25.06 -1.46 10.58
C MET A 226 24.60 -1.42 12.05
N SER A 227 23.29 -1.57 12.30
CA SER A 227 22.73 -1.66 13.65
C SER A 227 23.17 -2.93 14.39
N VAL A 228 23.28 -4.05 13.69
CA VAL A 228 23.76 -5.32 14.26
C VAL A 228 25.25 -5.23 14.54
N CYS A 229 26.04 -4.74 13.58
CA CYS A 229 27.48 -4.56 13.72
C CYS A 229 27.86 -3.66 14.89
N THR A 230 27.16 -2.53 15.07
CA THR A 230 27.38 -1.63 16.21
C THR A 230 27.09 -2.29 17.56
N ARG A 231 26.00 -3.07 17.68
CA ARG A 231 25.69 -3.82 18.91
C ARG A 231 26.71 -4.91 19.21
N VAL A 232 27.10 -5.69 18.19
CA VAL A 232 28.12 -6.75 18.33
C VAL A 232 29.46 -6.14 18.72
N GLY A 233 29.87 -5.05 18.05
CA GLY A 233 31.10 -4.31 18.36
C GLY A 233 31.11 -3.77 19.80
N LEU A 234 30.01 -3.17 20.25
CA LEU A 234 29.86 -2.70 21.63
C LEU A 234 29.94 -3.86 22.62
N ALA A 235 29.23 -4.96 22.38
CA ALA A 235 29.26 -6.15 23.24
C ALA A 235 30.68 -6.72 23.38
N LEU A 236 31.41 -6.86 22.26
CA LEU A 236 32.80 -7.33 22.25
C LEU A 236 33.74 -6.39 23.01
N LEU A 237 33.59 -5.08 22.85
CA LEU A 237 34.36 -4.07 23.58
C LEU A 237 34.12 -4.18 25.10
N LEU A 238 32.88 -4.39 25.52
CA LEU A 238 32.55 -4.57 26.95
C LEU A 238 33.11 -5.85 27.53
N VAL A 239 33.07 -6.95 26.80
CA VAL A 239 33.72 -8.20 27.20
C VAL A 239 35.23 -8.01 27.34
N ARG A 240 35.88 -7.33 26.39
CA ARG A 240 37.32 -7.02 26.47
C ARG A 240 37.66 -6.14 27.67
N LEU A 241 36.88 -5.10 27.94
CA LEU A 241 37.09 -4.20 29.09
C LEU A 241 36.86 -4.93 30.42
N ARG A 242 35.85 -5.80 30.52
CA ARG A 242 35.61 -6.64 31.71
C ARG A 242 36.77 -7.60 31.96
N LYS A 243 37.25 -8.29 30.91
CA LYS A 243 38.43 -9.17 31.01
C LYS A 243 39.67 -8.41 31.50
N ARG A 244 39.94 -7.22 30.95
CA ARG A 244 41.07 -6.36 31.39
C ARG A 244 40.95 -5.93 32.86
N ARG A 245 39.76 -5.53 33.30
CA ARG A 245 39.51 -5.15 34.71
C ARG A 245 39.66 -6.35 35.66
N ALA A 246 39.14 -7.52 35.29
CA ALA A 246 39.28 -8.73 36.09
C ALA A 246 40.75 -9.13 36.26
N ALA A 247 41.55 -9.07 35.19
CA ALA A 247 42.98 -9.34 35.24
C ALA A 247 43.74 -8.32 36.10
N ALA A 248 43.38 -7.03 36.03
CA ALA A 248 43.97 -6.00 36.87
C ALA A 248 43.64 -6.20 38.36
N ASN A 249 42.39 -6.52 38.69
CA ASN A 249 41.96 -6.78 40.06
C ASN A 249 42.63 -8.03 40.65
N LEU A 250 42.77 -9.11 39.86
CA LEU A 250 43.48 -10.32 40.30
C LEU A 250 44.96 -10.03 40.59
N LYS A 251 45.64 -9.27 39.73
CA LYS A 251 47.02 -8.84 39.97
C LYS A 251 47.16 -8.00 41.25
N ALA A 252 46.24 -7.07 41.47
CA ALA A 252 46.22 -6.26 42.69
C ALA A 252 45.98 -7.11 43.95
N ALA A 253 45.06 -8.07 43.90
CA ALA A 253 44.77 -8.98 45.01
C ALA A 253 45.97 -9.89 45.34
N LEU A 254 46.65 -10.43 44.32
CA LEU A 254 47.86 -11.23 44.51
C LEU A 254 49.02 -10.41 45.09
N ALA A 255 49.18 -9.15 44.67
CA ALA A 255 50.18 -8.25 45.22
C ALA A 255 49.90 -7.94 46.71
N ALA A 256 48.63 -7.69 47.07
CA ALA A 256 48.22 -7.46 48.45
C ALA A 256 48.42 -8.71 49.33
N ALA A 257 48.07 -9.89 48.83
CA ALA A 257 48.28 -11.16 49.55
C ALA A 257 49.77 -11.45 49.80
N LYS A 258 50.66 -11.04 48.89
CA LYS A 258 52.11 -11.20 49.04
C LYS A 258 52.73 -10.23 50.06
N GLN A 259 52.03 -9.14 50.39
CA GLN A 259 52.46 -8.13 51.37
C GLN A 259 51.90 -8.38 52.78
N MET A 260 51.02 -9.36 52.97
CA MET A 260 50.55 -9.73 54.31
C MET A 260 51.68 -10.44 55.09
N PRO A 261 52.06 -9.95 56.29
CA PRO A 261 53.07 -10.61 57.10
C PRO A 261 52.57 -11.99 57.53
N ARG A 262 53.41 -13.01 57.34
CA ARG A 262 53.17 -14.34 57.92
C ARG A 262 53.39 -14.25 59.43
N SER A 263 52.29 -14.19 60.18
CA SER A 263 52.29 -14.43 61.62
C SER A 263 52.63 -15.87 61.94
#